data_AF-Q0UDV3-F1
#
_entry.id   AF-Q0UDV3-F1
#
_cell.length_a   1.000
_cell.length_b   1.000
_cell.length_c   1.000
_cell.angle_alpha   90.00
_cell.angle_beta   90.00
_cell.angle_gamma   90.00
#
_symmetry.space_group_name_H-M   'P 1'
#
loop_
_entity.id
_entity.type
_entity.pdbx_description
1 polymer ?
#
loop_
_entity_poly.entity_id
_entity_poly.type
_entity_poly.pdbx_seq_one_letter_code
_entity_poly.pdbx_strand_id
1 'polypeptide(L)'
;MAPTPAAPNVLSAKVPTPVQADPLEQRILDLLFPYRDECFGDEDSTTELKERAALILCENIAFLIRHHQTTYGKYIEASDVNLASRNWTIMKQGAGRMAGVSIFVNGGTGFTHTVIRANVKFGESVVQCFEAQVNMCLEEFFPGI
;
A
#
# COMPACT_ATOMS: atom_id res chain seq x y z
N MET A 1 -64.22 10.70 -26.47
CA MET A 1 -62.87 10.10 -26.35
C MET A 1 -62.25 10.66 -25.09
N ALA A 2 -62.00 9.82 -24.08
CA ALA A 2 -61.32 10.23 -22.84
C ALA A 2 -59.79 10.08 -23.01
N PRO A 3 -58.97 10.99 -22.46
CA PRO A 3 -57.52 10.91 -22.57
C PRO A 3 -56.96 9.80 -21.67
N THR A 4 -56.02 9.04 -22.20
CA THR A 4 -55.30 7.96 -21.52
C THR A 4 -54.45 8.54 -20.37
N PRO A 5 -54.49 7.96 -19.15
CA PRO A 5 -53.63 8.42 -18.07
C PRO A 5 -52.16 8.09 -18.37
N ALA A 6 -51.28 9.07 -18.20
CA ALA A 6 -49.84 8.91 -18.35
C ALA A 6 -49.29 7.93 -17.28
N ALA A 7 -48.48 6.97 -17.71
CA ALA A 7 -47.83 6.02 -16.81
C ALA A 7 -46.85 6.74 -15.86
N PRO A 8 -46.72 6.29 -14.60
CA PRO A 8 -45.83 6.90 -13.63
C PRO A 8 -44.37 6.73 -14.06
N ASN A 9 -43.62 7.83 -14.08
CA ASN A 9 -42.17 7.82 -14.26
C ASN A 9 -41.54 7.08 -13.07
N VAL A 10 -41.15 5.82 -13.27
CA VAL A 10 -40.36 5.08 -12.29
C VAL A 10 -38.94 5.62 -12.39
N LEU A 11 -38.55 6.46 -11.42
CA LEU A 11 -37.16 6.85 -11.21
C LEU A 11 -36.38 5.58 -10.88
N SER A 12 -35.75 5.00 -11.91
CA SER A 12 -34.85 3.87 -11.75
C SER A 12 -33.65 4.35 -10.92
N ALA A 13 -33.52 3.83 -9.70
CA ALA A 13 -32.36 4.08 -8.87
C ALA A 13 -31.11 3.67 -9.66
N LYS A 14 -30.23 4.63 -9.93
CA LYS A 14 -28.95 4.38 -10.58
C LYS A 14 -28.20 3.38 -9.71
N VAL A 15 -28.04 2.15 -10.18
CA VAL A 15 -27.22 1.13 -9.51
C VAL A 15 -25.86 1.79 -9.24
N PRO A 16 -25.37 1.82 -7.99
CA PRO A 16 -24.04 2.36 -7.70
C PRO A 16 -23.07 1.66 -8.63
N THR A 17 -22.41 2.42 -9.49
CA THR A 17 -21.33 1.89 -10.31
C THR A 17 -20.33 1.32 -9.33
N PRO A 18 -19.98 0.02 -9.39
CA PRO A 18 -18.95 -0.51 -8.51
C PRO A 18 -17.71 0.33 -8.77
N VAL A 19 -17.31 1.12 -7.78
CA VAL A 19 -16.01 1.78 -7.77
C VAL A 19 -15.05 0.61 -7.91
N GLN A 20 -14.34 0.52 -9.05
CA GLN A 20 -13.27 -0.43 -9.20
C GLN A 20 -12.30 -0.11 -8.06
N ALA A 21 -12.29 -0.96 -7.03
CA ALA A 21 -11.34 -0.81 -5.95
C ALA A 21 -9.96 -0.85 -6.59
N ASP A 22 -9.13 0.16 -6.33
CA ASP A 22 -7.77 0.19 -6.84
C ASP A 22 -7.07 -1.11 -6.43
N PRO A 23 -6.24 -1.68 -7.32
CA PRO A 23 -5.50 -2.89 -6.97
C PRO A 23 -4.62 -2.61 -5.75
N LEU A 24 -4.44 -3.64 -4.92
CA LEU A 24 -3.74 -3.56 -3.64
C LEU A 24 -2.32 -3.00 -3.82
N GLU A 25 -1.68 -3.38 -4.91
CA GLU A 25 -0.36 -2.96 -5.36
C GLU A 25 -0.31 -1.44 -5.61
N GLN A 26 -1.29 -0.90 -6.33
CA GLN A 26 -1.37 0.54 -6.61
C GLN A 26 -1.53 1.32 -5.30
N ARG A 27 -2.37 0.81 -4.39
CA ARG A 27 -2.52 1.43 -3.07
C ARG A 27 -1.22 1.42 -2.27
N ILE A 28 -0.47 0.33 -2.29
CA ILE A 28 0.83 0.23 -1.61
C ILE A 28 1.82 1.23 -2.23
N LEU A 29 1.85 1.31 -3.56
CA LEU A 29 2.69 2.26 -4.29
C LEU A 29 2.38 3.71 -3.91
N ASP A 30 1.09 4.08 -3.91
CA ASP A 30 0.63 5.42 -3.53
C ASP A 30 1.01 5.77 -2.10
N LEU A 31 0.93 4.80 -1.18
CA LEU A 31 1.32 4.96 0.22
C LEU A 31 2.84 5.12 0.39
N LEU A 32 3.63 4.45 -0.45
CA LEU A 32 5.09 4.55 -0.45
C LEU A 32 5.60 5.84 -1.09
N PHE A 33 4.81 6.46 -1.98
CA PHE A 33 5.21 7.65 -2.73
C PHE A 33 5.82 8.77 -1.85
N PRO A 34 5.22 9.18 -0.72
CA PRO A 34 5.78 10.22 0.16
C PRO A 34 7.08 9.83 0.89
N TYR A 35 7.56 8.61 0.71
CA TYR A 35 8.76 8.07 1.34
C TYR A 35 9.85 7.75 0.32
N ARG A 36 9.57 7.87 -0.98
CA ARG A 36 10.54 7.64 -2.06
C ARG A 36 11.59 8.73 -2.08
N ASP A 37 12.83 8.34 -2.38
CA ASP A 37 13.98 9.25 -2.36
C ASP A 37 13.84 10.39 -3.37
N GLU A 38 13.13 10.14 -4.47
CA GLU A 38 12.79 11.10 -5.52
C GLU A 38 11.99 12.32 -5.03
N CYS A 39 11.29 12.20 -3.90
CA CYS A 39 10.56 13.32 -3.31
C CYS A 39 11.44 14.22 -2.43
N PHE A 40 12.71 13.85 -2.18
CA PHE A 40 13.57 14.53 -1.20
C PHE A 40 15.04 14.68 -1.59
N GLY A 41 15.48 14.10 -2.70
CA GLY A 41 16.84 14.22 -3.23
C GLY A 41 16.90 15.17 -4.44
N ASP A 42 18.01 15.88 -4.59
CA ASP A 42 18.37 16.68 -5.78
C ASP A 42 18.77 15.81 -6.99
N GLU A 43 18.63 14.48 -6.91
CA GLU A 43 18.93 13.59 -8.03
C GLU A 43 17.74 13.52 -8.99
N ASP A 44 17.82 14.35 -10.04
CA ASP A 44 17.11 14.18 -11.31
C ASP A 44 17.47 12.81 -11.91
N SER A 45 16.75 11.76 -11.51
CA SER A 45 16.28 10.69 -12.40
C SER A 45 15.71 9.54 -11.59
N THR A 46 14.40 9.37 -11.68
CA THR A 46 13.76 8.07 -11.61
C THR A 46 14.42 7.17 -12.66
N THR A 47 15.48 6.46 -12.30
CA THR A 47 16.07 5.44 -13.18
C THR A 47 14.98 4.38 -13.35
N GLU A 48 14.66 3.96 -14.58
CA GLU A 48 13.61 2.95 -14.84
C GLU A 48 13.75 1.69 -13.95
N LEU A 49 14.98 1.38 -13.55
CA LEU A 49 15.32 0.33 -12.59
C LEU A 49 14.77 0.57 -11.18
N LYS A 50 14.82 1.80 -10.66
CA LYS A 50 14.28 2.16 -9.34
C LYS A 50 12.75 2.07 -9.33
N GLU A 51 12.11 2.53 -10.40
CA GLU A 51 10.66 2.40 -10.60
C GLU A 51 10.25 0.92 -10.65
N ARG A 52 10.97 0.12 -11.45
CA ARG A 52 10.72 -1.32 -11.54
C ARG A 52 10.89 -2.03 -10.20
N ALA A 53 11.90 -1.67 -9.41
CA ALA A 53 12.11 -2.22 -8.08
C ALA A 53 10.95 -1.87 -7.13
N ALA A 54 10.46 -0.62 -7.17
CA ALA A 54 9.30 -0.22 -6.38
C ALA A 54 8.02 -0.99 -6.77
N LEU A 55 7.80 -1.23 -8.06
CA LEU A 55 6.67 -2.04 -8.54
C LEU A 55 6.76 -3.50 -8.07
N ILE A 56 7.93 -4.13 -8.20
CA ILE A 56 8.15 -5.50 -7.72
C ILE A 56 7.94 -5.58 -6.20
N LEU A 57 8.41 -4.58 -5.47
CA LEU A 57 8.17 -4.49 -4.03
C LEU A 57 6.67 -4.47 -3.70
N CYS A 58 5.88 -3.67 -4.43
CA CYS A 58 4.44 -3.58 -4.21
C CYS A 58 3.72 -4.91 -4.47
N GLU A 59 4.09 -5.60 -5.55
CA GLU A 59 3.59 -6.95 -5.89
C GLU A 59 3.92 -7.96 -4.76
N ASN A 60 5.16 -7.94 -4.27
CA ASN A 60 5.59 -8.86 -3.22
C ASN A 60 4.87 -8.60 -1.88
N ILE A 61 4.66 -7.34 -1.51
CA ILE A 61 3.88 -6.99 -0.31
C ILE A 61 2.42 -7.43 -0.48
N ALA A 62 1.84 -7.21 -1.66
CA ALA A 62 0.48 -7.65 -1.96
C ALA A 62 0.35 -9.18 -1.89
N PHE A 63 1.35 -9.92 -2.39
CA PHE A 63 1.44 -11.37 -2.22
C PHE A 63 1.43 -11.77 -0.74
N LEU A 64 2.27 -11.17 0.09
CA LEU A 64 2.33 -11.48 1.54
C LEU A 64 0.99 -11.22 2.24
N ILE A 65 0.31 -10.11 1.89
CA ILE A 65 -1.02 -9.80 2.44
C ILE A 65 -2.05 -10.86 2.02
N ARG A 66 -2.08 -11.24 0.74
CA ARG A 66 -3.01 -12.26 0.24
C ARG A 66 -2.71 -13.64 0.85
N HIS A 67 -1.44 -13.96 1.05
CA HIS A 67 -1.04 -15.23 1.65
C HIS A 67 -1.48 -15.33 3.11
N HIS A 68 -1.40 -14.24 3.87
CA HIS A 68 -1.81 -14.18 5.27
C HIS A 68 -3.27 -13.77 5.48
N GLN A 69 -4.10 -13.83 4.44
CA GLN A 69 -5.48 -13.34 4.48
C GLN A 69 -6.36 -14.02 5.54
N THR A 70 -6.13 -15.32 5.79
CA THR A 70 -6.82 -16.06 6.85
C THR A 70 -6.53 -15.49 8.25
N THR A 71 -5.30 -15.04 8.48
CA THR A 71 -4.85 -14.43 9.74
C THR A 71 -5.57 -13.10 10.03
N TYR A 72 -5.97 -12.38 8.99
CA TYR A 72 -6.63 -11.07 9.15
C TYR A 72 -8.15 -11.16 9.37
N GLY A 73 -8.73 -12.36 9.24
CA GLY A 73 -10.14 -12.62 9.55
C GLY A 73 -11.13 -12.00 8.55
N LYS A 74 -10.68 -11.46 7.42
CA LYS A 74 -11.52 -10.99 6.32
C LYS A 74 -10.74 -10.90 5.01
N TYR A 75 -11.46 -10.65 3.91
CA TYR A 75 -10.84 -10.21 2.67
C TYR A 75 -10.25 -8.81 2.86
N ILE A 76 -9.01 -8.62 2.40
CA ILE A 76 -8.30 -7.34 2.53
C ILE A 76 -8.48 -6.53 1.27
N GLU A 77 -9.14 -5.39 1.41
CA GLU A 77 -9.32 -4.41 0.35
C GLU A 77 -8.19 -3.37 0.38
N ALA A 78 -8.00 -2.61 -0.71
CA ALA A 78 -7.01 -1.53 -0.74
C ALA A 78 -7.18 -0.54 0.42
N SER A 79 -8.42 -0.19 0.79
CA SER A 79 -8.69 0.72 1.91
C SER A 79 -8.25 0.20 3.28
N ASP A 80 -8.02 -1.10 3.41
CA ASP A 80 -7.56 -1.72 4.66
C ASP A 80 -6.06 -1.57 4.87
N VAL A 81 -5.30 -1.27 3.82
CA VAL A 81 -3.86 -1.08 3.87
C VAL A 81 -3.52 0.35 4.25
N ASN A 82 -2.67 0.47 5.26
CA ASN A 82 -2.21 1.74 5.78
C ASN A 82 -0.70 1.71 5.99
N LEU A 83 -0.06 2.87 5.87
CA LEU A 83 1.35 3.04 6.15
C LEU A 83 1.49 4.07 7.28
N ALA A 84 2.25 3.72 8.31
CA ALA A 84 2.61 4.65 9.36
C ALA A 84 4.12 4.75 9.50
N SER A 85 4.59 5.94 9.88
CA SER A 85 6.00 6.18 10.15
C SER A 85 6.18 6.81 11.53
N ARG A 86 7.33 6.52 12.15
CA ARG A 86 7.77 7.08 13.42
C ARG A 86 9.10 7.77 13.22
N ASN A 87 9.21 8.99 13.74
CA ASN A 87 10.41 9.84 13.67
C ASN A 87 10.82 10.25 12.23
N TRP A 88 9.97 10.04 11.22
CA TRP A 88 10.26 10.40 9.83
C TRP A 88 10.60 11.89 9.68
N THR A 89 9.72 12.76 10.18
CA THR A 89 9.92 14.22 10.14
C THR A 89 11.21 14.64 10.83
N ILE A 90 11.49 14.09 12.01
CA ILE A 90 12.69 14.42 12.80
C ILE A 90 13.96 13.98 12.06
N MET A 91 13.93 12.80 11.41
CA MET A 91 15.03 12.31 10.58
C MET A 91 15.26 13.18 9.35
N LYS A 92 14.19 13.58 8.64
CA LYS A 92 14.30 14.44 7.44
C LYS A 92 14.80 15.84 7.75
N GLN A 93 14.55 16.35 8.96
CA GLN A 93 15.10 17.62 9.44
C GLN A 93 16.57 17.52 9.88
N GLY A 94 17.23 16.36 9.73
CA GLY A 94 18.63 16.14 10.10
C GLY A 94 18.88 16.03 11.61
N ALA A 95 17.83 16.17 12.44
CA ALA A 95 17.91 16.04 13.89
C ALA A 95 17.84 14.57 14.37
N GLY A 96 17.23 13.69 13.56
CA GLY A 96 17.12 12.26 13.82
C GLY A 96 18.06 11.45 12.94
N ARG A 97 18.57 10.32 13.47
CA ARG A 97 19.44 9.40 12.71
C ARG A 97 18.69 8.25 12.04
N MET A 98 17.46 7.99 12.45
CA MET A 98 16.67 6.84 12.02
C MET A 98 15.17 7.09 12.15
N ALA A 99 14.40 6.55 11.21
CA ALA A 99 12.95 6.51 11.21
C ALA A 99 12.46 5.06 11.07
N GLY A 100 11.34 4.74 11.71
CA GLY A 100 10.64 3.46 11.48
C GLY A 100 9.50 3.69 10.49
N VAL A 101 9.38 2.85 9.47
CA VAL A 101 8.25 2.86 8.53
C VAL A 101 7.62 1.49 8.54
N SER A 102 6.30 1.41 8.53
CA SER A 102 5.59 0.14 8.63
C SER A 102 4.31 0.14 7.82
N ILE A 103 4.03 -1.00 7.18
CA ILE A 103 2.80 -1.26 6.45
C ILE A 103 1.92 -2.15 7.31
N PHE A 104 0.65 -1.78 7.41
CA PHE A 104 -0.35 -2.40 8.25
C PHE A 104 -1.60 -2.73 7.46
N VAL A 105 -2.32 -3.73 7.95
CA VAL A 105 -3.64 -4.15 7.44
C VAL A 105 -4.65 -4.09 8.58
N ASN A 106 -5.79 -3.46 8.35
CA ASN A 106 -6.92 -3.48 9.28
C ASN A 106 -7.75 -4.76 9.06
N GLY A 107 -7.74 -5.67 10.02
CA GLY A 107 -8.48 -6.93 9.99
C GLY A 107 -9.96 -6.78 10.33
N GLY A 108 -10.73 -7.86 10.16
CA GLY A 108 -12.18 -7.88 10.36
C GLY A 108 -12.62 -7.77 11.83
N THR A 109 -11.71 -8.01 12.76
CA THR A 109 -11.94 -8.07 14.20
C THR A 109 -11.60 -6.77 14.94
N GLY A 110 -11.36 -5.67 14.21
CA GLY A 110 -10.96 -4.39 14.81
C GLY A 110 -9.50 -4.33 15.26
N PHE A 111 -8.69 -5.34 14.88
CA PHE A 111 -7.25 -5.36 15.12
C PHE A 111 -6.47 -4.95 13.87
N THR A 112 -5.38 -4.22 14.07
CA THR A 112 -4.43 -3.84 13.02
C THR A 112 -3.22 -4.76 13.07
N HIS A 113 -2.91 -5.41 11.94
CA HIS A 113 -1.79 -6.33 11.81
C HIS A 113 -0.63 -5.62 11.12
N THR A 114 0.59 -5.80 11.66
CA THR A 114 1.80 -5.34 10.96
C THR A 114 2.13 -6.35 9.87
N VAL A 115 2.21 -5.90 8.63
CA VAL A 115 2.67 -6.74 7.51
C VAL A 115 4.19 -6.71 7.48
N ILE A 116 4.77 -5.51 7.36
CA ILE A 116 6.23 -5.31 7.28
C ILE A 116 6.61 -4.05 8.04
N ARG A 117 7.79 -4.09 8.66
CA ARG A 117 8.42 -2.94 9.32
C ARG A 117 9.86 -2.81 8.84
N ALA A 118 10.21 -1.61 8.39
CA ALA A 118 11.57 -1.25 8.05
C ALA A 118 12.08 -0.15 8.99
N ASN A 119 13.36 -0.24 9.38
CA ASN A 119 14.08 0.86 10.01
C ASN A 119 14.97 1.48 8.94
N VAL A 120 14.86 2.79 8.77
CA VAL A 120 15.52 3.55 7.71
C VAL A 120 16.43 4.56 8.37
N LYS A 121 17.74 4.51 8.11
CA LYS A 121 18.68 5.51 8.59
C LYS A 121 18.72 6.72 7.65
N PHE A 122 19.26 7.82 8.16
CA PHE A 122 19.50 9.00 7.34
C PHE A 122 20.37 8.64 6.12
N GLY A 123 19.89 8.95 4.91
CA GLY A 123 20.56 8.64 3.65
C GLY A 123 20.27 7.24 3.07
N GLU A 124 19.49 6.40 3.75
CA GLU A 124 19.05 5.10 3.22
C GLU A 124 17.71 5.22 2.47
N SER A 125 17.54 4.39 1.45
CA SER A 125 16.29 4.30 0.67
C SER A 125 15.23 3.48 1.40
N VAL A 126 14.04 4.05 1.56
CA VAL A 126 12.91 3.34 2.19
C VAL A 126 12.52 2.10 1.38
N VAL A 127 12.57 2.19 0.05
CA VAL A 127 12.23 1.09 -0.86
C VAL A 127 13.21 -0.07 -0.67
N GLN A 128 14.51 0.20 -0.63
CA GLN A 128 15.53 -0.83 -0.41
C GLN A 128 15.42 -1.45 0.99
N CYS A 129 15.13 -0.65 2.01
CA CYS A 129 14.92 -1.17 3.36
C CYS A 129 13.70 -2.10 3.42
N PHE A 130 12.60 -1.75 2.74
CA PHE A 130 11.42 -2.63 2.64
C PHE A 130 11.70 -3.88 1.82
N GLU A 131 12.40 -3.77 0.71
CA GLU A 131 12.79 -4.90 -0.15
C GLU A 131 13.59 -5.94 0.65
N ALA A 132 14.57 -5.49 1.43
CA ALA A 132 15.33 -6.39 2.30
C ALA A 132 14.43 -7.16 3.29
N GLN A 133 13.44 -6.49 3.89
CA GLN A 133 12.51 -7.13 4.83
C GLN A 133 11.53 -8.07 4.12
N VAL A 134 11.02 -7.68 2.95
CA VAL A 134 10.15 -8.51 2.12
C VAL A 134 10.87 -9.78 1.70
N ASN A 135 12.12 -9.68 1.22
CA ASN A 135 12.89 -10.82 0.77
C ASN A 135 13.10 -11.83 1.91
N MET A 136 13.38 -11.37 3.13
CA MET A 136 13.45 -12.24 4.31
C MET A 136 12.13 -12.98 4.57
N CYS A 137 10.98 -12.31 4.41
CA CYS A 137 9.67 -12.98 4.53
C CYS A 137 9.39 -13.94 3.37
N LEU A 138 9.87 -13.61 2.17
CA LEU A 138 9.69 -14.45 0.98
C LEU A 138 10.54 -15.71 1.00
N GLU A 139 11.69 -15.71 1.67
CA GLU A 139 12.53 -16.90 1.85
C GLU A 139 11.77 -18.08 2.49
N GLU A 140 10.79 -17.81 3.37
CA GLU A 140 9.94 -18.84 3.97
C GLU A 140 9.06 -19.56 2.92
N PHE A 141 8.72 -18.87 1.83
CA PHE A 141 7.90 -19.42 0.74
C PHE A 141 8.74 -19.95 -0.42
N PHE A 142 9.90 -19.35 -0.65
CA PHE A 142 10.76 -19.63 -1.81
C PHE A 142 12.23 -19.79 -1.39
N PRO A 143 12.58 -20.89 -0.69
CA PRO A 143 13.94 -21.07 -0.18
C PRO A 143 14.95 -21.28 -1.32
N GLY A 144 16.06 -20.53 -1.27
CA GLY A 144 17.20 -20.70 -2.18
C GLY A 144 17.08 -20.02 -3.54
N ILE A 145 16.10 -19.11 -3.70
CA ILE A 145 16.06 -18.10 -4.78
C ILE A 145 16.80 -16.85 -4.28
#